data_AF-A0A847JU41-F1
#
_entry.id   AF-A0A847JU41-F1
#
_cell.length_a   1.000
_cell.length_b   1.000
_cell.length_c   1.000
_cell.angle_alpha   90.00
_cell.angle_beta   90.00
_cell.angle_gamma   90.00
#
_symmetry.space_group_name_H-M   'P 1'
#
loop_
_entity.id
_entity.type
_entity.pdbx_description
1 polymer ?
#
loop_
_entity_poly.entity_id
_entity_poly.type
_entity_poly.pdbx_seq_one_letter_code
_entity_poly.pdbx_strand_id
1 'polypeptide(L)'
;MSGTSERARTAALATWTCPALCIVALSIRVFGGPITSAEQAIERGRQWLGQANAVPTGRATLDRHEARALHGAAWTVSLRSTEGHDNLLVLDADTGRTLQWAVCNRQPYGNEPGEPVVGPDEARRIASDYASRLCPSFRTGDWEPALGGTPLRRSDGYQWAWYPVVDTVSGALGPNDLAVDVDFRTGEVIGFLCPYEGPWLIPTQPSIGRAQMLANARRFALLDPLRYPINHVSLRVQMDDYGSQRLVWECLQVLDVNVETGVLMYGVVFDAHTGEPLYPIAPIGGGKYPARSVRLPRHASVMLEPGRRALSTQLCPPVLGREGLWLRAEHLRAVDGVEVDVTREGVTVHHSGRTIGGTDLGA
;
A
#
# COMPACT_ATOMS: atom_id res chain seq x y z
N MET A 1 -31.74 -34.84 -28.96
CA MET A 1 -31.14 -34.50 -27.65
C MET A 1 -29.65 -34.17 -27.81
N SER A 2 -29.28 -33.09 -28.51
CA SER A 2 -27.87 -32.71 -28.75
C SER A 2 -27.54 -31.25 -28.38
N GLY A 3 -28.49 -30.45 -27.89
CA GLY A 3 -28.29 -29.01 -27.64
C GLY A 3 -27.74 -28.62 -26.26
N THR A 4 -27.59 -29.57 -25.33
CA THR A 4 -27.11 -29.29 -23.96
C THR A 4 -25.59 -29.37 -23.82
N SER A 5 -24.88 -30.14 -24.65
CA SER A 5 -23.42 -30.26 -24.54
C SER A 5 -22.67 -29.08 -25.18
N GLU A 6 -23.26 -28.42 -26.17
CA GLU A 6 -22.63 -27.31 -26.88
C GLU A 6 -22.62 -26.03 -26.02
N ARG A 7 -23.73 -25.72 -25.33
CA ARG A 7 -23.81 -24.61 -24.36
C ARG A 7 -22.93 -24.81 -23.13
N ALA A 8 -22.78 -26.05 -22.65
CA ALA A 8 -21.86 -26.36 -21.56
C ALA A 8 -20.39 -26.20 -21.98
N ARG A 9 -20.05 -26.54 -23.24
CA ARG A 9 -18.71 -26.30 -23.81
C ARG A 9 -18.43 -24.82 -24.01
N THR A 10 -19.38 -24.01 -24.49
CA THR A 10 -19.18 -22.56 -24.65
C THR A 10 -19.05 -21.84 -23.31
N ALA A 11 -19.85 -22.25 -22.31
CA ALA A 11 -19.75 -21.72 -20.96
C ALA A 11 -18.40 -22.06 -20.31
N ALA A 12 -17.94 -23.31 -20.44
CA ALA A 12 -16.61 -23.75 -19.96
C ALA A 12 -15.46 -23.02 -20.69
N LEU A 13 -15.52 -22.86 -22.02
CA LEU A 13 -14.51 -22.10 -22.76
C LEU A 13 -14.45 -20.63 -22.30
N ALA A 14 -15.59 -19.99 -22.02
CA ALA A 14 -15.64 -18.63 -21.47
C ALA A 14 -15.14 -18.53 -20.01
N THR A 15 -15.35 -19.58 -19.18
CA THR A 15 -14.88 -19.60 -17.78
C THR A 15 -13.36 -19.76 -17.66
N TRP A 16 -12.69 -20.39 -18.64
CA TRP A 16 -11.24 -20.61 -18.61
C TRP A 16 -10.45 -19.60 -19.45
N THR A 17 -11.04 -19.02 -20.50
CA THR A 17 -10.36 -18.02 -21.34
C THR A 17 -10.12 -16.71 -20.61
N CYS A 18 -11.05 -16.26 -19.75
CA CYS A 18 -10.88 -15.02 -19.00
C CYS A 18 -9.76 -15.13 -17.93
N PRO A 19 -9.72 -16.16 -17.08
CA PRO A 19 -8.59 -16.39 -16.18
C PRO A 19 -7.29 -16.64 -16.91
N ALA A 20 -7.28 -17.38 -18.03
CA ALA A 20 -6.06 -17.62 -18.79
C ALA A 20 -5.50 -16.34 -19.42
N LEU A 21 -6.35 -15.46 -19.96
CA LEU A 21 -5.93 -14.14 -20.46
C LEU A 21 -5.42 -13.25 -19.32
N CYS A 22 -6.08 -13.27 -18.16
CA CYS A 22 -5.58 -12.57 -16.97
C CYS A 22 -4.22 -13.11 -16.54
N ILE A 23 -4.03 -14.44 -16.50
CA ILE A 23 -2.76 -15.08 -16.12
C ILE A 23 -1.67 -14.76 -17.13
N VAL A 24 -1.95 -14.79 -18.45
CA VAL A 24 -0.97 -14.44 -19.49
C VAL A 24 -0.61 -12.96 -19.43
N ALA A 25 -1.58 -12.06 -19.28
CA ALA A 25 -1.33 -10.63 -19.11
C ALA A 25 -0.53 -10.35 -17.83
N LEU A 26 -0.87 -11.00 -16.71
CA LEU A 26 -0.12 -10.93 -15.47
C LEU A 26 1.30 -11.48 -15.65
N SER A 27 1.46 -12.60 -16.37
CA SER A 27 2.76 -13.22 -16.64
C SER A 27 3.64 -12.35 -17.52
N ILE A 28 3.09 -11.69 -18.53
CA ILE A 28 3.85 -10.73 -19.36
C ILE A 28 4.26 -9.52 -18.52
N ARG A 29 3.42 -9.07 -17.59
CA ARG A 29 3.70 -7.93 -16.71
C ARG A 29 4.69 -8.27 -15.59
N VAL A 30 4.69 -9.51 -15.12
CA VAL A 30 5.56 -10.00 -14.04
C VAL A 30 6.90 -10.55 -14.57
N PHE A 31 6.91 -11.16 -15.76
CA PHE A 31 8.11 -11.80 -16.36
C PHE A 31 8.63 -11.11 -17.63
N GLY A 32 7.90 -10.16 -18.20
CA GLY A 32 8.44 -9.25 -19.20
C GLY A 32 9.58 -8.45 -18.60
N GLY A 33 10.64 -8.21 -19.39
CA GLY A 33 11.56 -7.12 -19.06
C GLY A 33 10.77 -5.80 -18.96
N PRO A 34 11.24 -4.82 -18.18
CA PRO A 34 10.57 -3.54 -18.13
C PRO A 34 10.44 -2.99 -19.55
N ILE A 35 9.23 -2.56 -19.92
CA ILE A 35 8.97 -1.97 -21.25
C ILE A 35 9.83 -0.71 -21.42
N THR A 36 10.05 0.00 -20.32
CA THR A 36 10.93 1.18 -20.28
C THR A 36 12.36 0.81 -19.86
N SER A 37 13.34 1.28 -20.64
CA SER A 37 14.76 1.20 -20.27
C SER A 37 15.13 2.24 -19.21
N ALA A 38 16.31 2.08 -18.59
CA ALA A 38 16.87 3.05 -17.66
C ALA A 38 17.02 4.46 -18.30
N GLU A 39 17.49 4.53 -19.55
CA GLU A 39 17.65 5.78 -20.30
C GLU A 39 16.30 6.43 -20.59
N GLN A 40 15.29 5.63 -20.95
CA GLN A 40 13.93 6.12 -21.17
C GLN A 40 13.30 6.63 -19.86
N ALA A 41 13.58 5.99 -18.72
CA ALA A 41 13.14 6.46 -17.42
C ALA A 41 13.79 7.80 -17.05
N ILE A 42 15.10 7.96 -17.31
CA ILE A 42 15.81 9.24 -17.12
C ILE A 42 15.19 10.34 -17.99
N GLU A 43 14.95 10.05 -19.27
CA GLU A 43 14.39 11.04 -20.19
C GLU A 43 12.96 11.43 -19.81
N ARG A 44 12.14 10.48 -19.39
CA ARG A 44 10.81 10.77 -18.82
C ARG A 44 10.90 11.63 -17.57
N GLY A 45 11.90 11.40 -16.72
CA GLY A 45 12.14 12.24 -15.55
C GLY A 45 12.50 13.69 -15.92
N ARG A 46 13.31 13.90 -16.96
CA ARG A 46 13.60 15.24 -17.50
C ARG A 46 12.35 15.92 -18.05
N GLN A 47 11.54 15.18 -18.80
CA GLN A 47 10.27 15.65 -19.35
C GLN A 47 9.31 16.05 -18.23
N TRP A 48 9.22 15.25 -17.18
CA TRP A 48 8.40 15.55 -15.99
C TRP A 48 8.80 16.88 -15.35
N LEU A 49 10.10 17.12 -15.18
CA LEU A 49 10.62 18.37 -14.62
C LEU A 49 10.50 19.55 -15.58
N GLY A 50 10.12 19.33 -16.85
CA GLY A 50 10.18 20.36 -17.89
C GLY A 50 11.61 20.84 -18.21
N GLN A 51 12.62 20.03 -17.86
CA GLN A 51 14.03 20.39 -17.91
C GLN A 51 14.85 19.35 -18.66
N ALA A 52 14.99 19.55 -19.97
CA ALA A 52 15.80 18.69 -20.84
C ALA A 52 17.28 18.58 -20.38
N ASN A 53 17.79 19.59 -19.68
CA ASN A 53 19.17 19.66 -19.21
C ASN A 53 19.36 19.16 -17.77
N ALA A 54 18.32 18.61 -17.11
CA ALA A 54 18.49 18.05 -15.78
C ALA A 54 19.48 16.87 -15.81
N VAL A 55 20.43 16.88 -14.88
CA VAL A 55 21.59 15.98 -14.88
C VAL A 55 21.33 14.81 -13.94
N PRO A 56 21.45 13.55 -14.38
CA PRO A 56 21.36 12.40 -13.47
C PRO A 56 22.45 12.47 -12.40
N THR A 57 22.06 12.38 -11.13
CA THR A 57 23.01 12.38 -9.99
C THR A 57 23.43 10.97 -9.58
N GLY A 58 22.83 9.95 -10.19
CA GLY A 58 23.13 8.54 -9.97
C GLY A 58 22.63 7.68 -11.12
N ARG A 59 22.82 6.36 -11.00
CA ARG A 59 22.22 5.40 -11.93
C ARG A 59 20.73 5.26 -11.65
N ALA A 60 19.92 5.13 -12.70
CA ALA A 60 18.55 4.68 -12.53
C ALA A 60 18.54 3.25 -11.99
N THR A 61 17.82 3.01 -10.90
CA THR A 61 17.74 1.70 -10.25
C THR A 61 16.36 1.13 -10.47
N LEU A 62 16.31 -0.09 -11.04
CA LEU A 62 15.07 -0.83 -11.16
C LEU A 62 14.81 -1.55 -9.83
N ASP A 63 13.75 -1.13 -9.15
CA ASP A 63 13.24 -1.86 -7.99
C ASP A 63 12.18 -2.85 -8.45
N ARG A 64 12.32 -4.08 -7.96
CA ARG A 64 11.38 -5.18 -8.20
C ARG A 64 10.85 -5.80 -6.92
N HIS A 65 11.42 -5.47 -5.77
CA HIS A 65 11.30 -6.33 -4.58
C HIS A 65 11.07 -5.60 -3.26
N GLU A 66 11.36 -4.31 -3.13
CA GLU A 66 11.25 -3.66 -1.81
C GLU A 66 10.60 -2.27 -1.90
N ALA A 67 9.66 -2.00 -0.99
CA ALA A 67 9.04 -0.70 -0.70
C ALA A 67 8.03 -0.08 -1.70
N ARG A 68 7.81 -0.61 -2.91
CA ARG A 68 6.78 -0.08 -3.85
C ARG A 68 5.93 -1.13 -4.55
N ALA A 69 5.59 -2.19 -3.82
CA ALA A 69 4.73 -3.31 -4.23
C ALA A 69 3.37 -2.90 -4.84
N LEU A 70 3.01 -1.62 -4.75
CA LEU A 70 1.78 -1.08 -5.29
C LEU A 70 1.77 -0.99 -6.81
N HIS A 71 2.89 -0.79 -7.49
CA HIS A 71 2.84 -0.57 -8.94
C HIS A 71 3.60 -1.60 -9.77
N GLY A 72 4.06 -2.68 -9.15
CA GLY A 72 4.95 -3.63 -9.79
C GLY A 72 6.38 -3.09 -9.90
N ALA A 73 7.10 -3.45 -10.97
CA ALA A 73 8.46 -2.98 -11.18
C ALA A 73 8.47 -1.46 -11.40
N ALA A 74 9.38 -0.75 -10.74
CA ALA A 74 9.48 0.70 -10.84
C ALA A 74 10.94 1.17 -10.96
N TRP A 75 11.17 2.16 -11.81
CA TRP A 75 12.44 2.87 -11.90
C TRP A 75 12.48 3.97 -10.84
N THR A 76 13.54 3.97 -10.04
CA THR A 76 13.91 5.12 -9.23
C THR A 76 15.01 5.90 -9.95
N VAL A 77 14.77 7.20 -10.17
CA VAL A 77 15.67 8.10 -10.88
C VAL A 77 15.97 9.31 -10.02
N SER A 78 17.25 9.65 -9.87
CA SER A 78 17.69 10.89 -9.20
C SER A 78 18.21 11.88 -10.24
N LEU A 79 17.62 13.08 -10.29
CA LEU A 79 17.98 14.14 -11.23
C LEU A 79 18.28 15.43 -10.47
N ARG A 80 19.32 16.16 -10.88
CA ARG A 80 19.57 17.52 -10.43
C ARG A 80 18.98 18.51 -11.44
N SER A 81 18.10 19.39 -10.96
CA SER A 81 17.51 20.46 -11.76
C SER A 81 18.57 21.49 -12.16
N THR A 82 18.26 22.31 -13.17
CA THR A 82 19.13 23.43 -13.57
C THR A 82 19.32 24.48 -12.47
N GLU A 83 18.40 24.51 -11.51
CA GLU A 83 18.43 25.38 -10.33
C GLU A 83 19.24 24.76 -9.17
N GLY A 84 19.76 23.54 -9.35
CA GLY A 84 20.61 22.86 -8.38
C GLY A 84 19.86 22.00 -7.37
N HIS A 85 18.54 21.82 -7.51
CA HIS A 85 17.76 20.94 -6.63
C HIS A 85 17.89 19.48 -7.02
N ASP A 86 18.14 18.60 -6.04
CA ASP A 86 18.07 17.16 -6.27
C ASP A 86 16.59 16.75 -6.30
N ASN A 87 16.21 15.86 -7.22
CA ASN A 87 14.86 15.37 -7.41
C ASN A 87 14.88 13.85 -7.42
N LEU A 88 14.00 13.23 -6.64
CA LEU A 88 13.77 11.79 -6.68
C LEU A 88 12.46 11.54 -7.42
N LEU A 89 12.53 10.75 -8.49
CA LEU A 89 11.37 10.32 -9.27
C LEU A 89 11.24 8.81 -9.23
N VAL A 90 10.00 8.38 -9.32
CA VAL A 90 9.59 6.99 -9.34
C VAL A 90 8.67 6.81 -10.51
N LEU A 91 9.06 5.92 -11.41
CA LEU A 91 8.36 5.71 -12.66
C LEU A 91 7.95 4.25 -12.75
N ASP A 92 6.70 4.00 -13.06
CA ASP A 92 6.19 2.67 -13.38
C ASP A 92 7.00 2.08 -14.55
N ALA A 93 7.60 0.91 -14.39
CA ALA A 93 8.56 0.41 -15.38
C ALA A 93 7.90 -0.07 -16.69
N ASP A 94 6.58 -0.28 -16.69
CA ASP A 94 5.82 -0.73 -17.85
C ASP A 94 5.26 0.44 -18.66
N THR A 95 4.68 1.40 -17.97
CA THR A 95 3.98 2.55 -18.57
C THR A 95 4.85 3.80 -18.62
N GLY A 96 5.90 3.85 -17.79
CA GLY A 96 6.73 5.02 -17.52
C GLY A 96 5.96 6.19 -16.91
N ARG A 97 4.82 5.92 -16.27
CA ARG A 97 4.05 6.94 -15.54
C ARG A 97 4.80 7.33 -14.27
N THR A 98 4.83 8.62 -13.93
CA THR A 98 5.34 9.08 -12.64
C THR A 98 4.39 8.66 -11.52
N LEU A 99 4.89 7.81 -10.64
CA LEU A 99 4.20 7.30 -9.46
C LEU A 99 4.49 8.15 -8.24
N GLN A 100 5.69 8.70 -8.15
CA GLN A 100 6.09 9.58 -7.06
C GLN A 100 7.18 10.52 -7.56
N TRP A 101 7.14 11.74 -7.05
CA TRP A 101 8.18 12.74 -7.23
C TRP A 101 8.35 13.52 -5.93
N ALA A 102 9.59 13.84 -5.58
CA ALA A 102 9.89 14.76 -4.49
C ALA A 102 11.17 15.54 -4.81
N VAL A 103 11.19 16.81 -4.42
CA VAL A 103 12.42 17.60 -4.35
C VAL A 103 13.18 17.17 -3.09
N CYS A 104 14.38 16.63 -3.27
CA CYS A 104 15.28 16.18 -2.22
C CYS A 104 16.30 17.28 -1.88
N ASN A 105 16.82 17.25 -0.64
CA ASN A 105 17.91 18.11 -0.19
C ASN A 105 17.65 19.62 -0.40
N ARG A 106 16.40 20.08 -0.25
CA ARG A 106 16.19 21.50 -0.02
C ARG A 106 16.87 21.84 1.31
N GLN A 107 17.98 22.56 1.23
CA GLN A 107 18.49 23.23 2.42
C GLN A 107 17.30 24.03 2.97
N PRO A 108 16.87 23.83 4.23
CA PRO A 108 15.96 24.77 4.83
C PRO A 108 16.62 26.13 4.67
N TYR A 109 16.01 27.08 3.97
CA TYR A 109 16.61 28.41 3.88
C TYR A 109 16.72 28.92 5.32
N GLY A 110 17.94 28.95 5.86
CA GLY A 110 18.20 29.25 7.26
C GLY A 110 17.77 28.15 8.23
N ASN A 111 18.38 28.16 9.42
CA ASN A 111 18.03 27.28 10.54
C ASN A 111 16.67 27.62 11.19
N GLU A 112 15.88 28.51 10.59
CA GLU A 112 14.58 28.92 11.10
C GLU A 112 13.51 28.62 10.04
N PRO A 113 12.40 27.95 10.41
CA PRO A 113 11.25 27.82 9.54
C PRO A 113 10.66 29.22 9.34
N GLY A 114 11.14 29.92 8.31
CA GLY A 114 10.60 31.20 7.86
C GLY A 114 9.08 31.15 7.71
N GLU A 115 8.43 32.28 7.97
CA GLU A 115 6.97 32.35 8.05
C GLU A 115 6.28 31.89 6.75
N PRO A 116 5.14 31.19 6.84
CA PRO A 116 4.34 30.86 5.68
C PRO A 116 3.85 32.10 4.96
N VAL A 117 4.17 32.20 3.67
CA VAL A 117 3.59 33.21 2.76
C VAL A 117 2.25 32.73 2.24
N VAL A 118 2.15 31.43 1.97
CA VAL A 118 0.95 30.75 1.50
C VAL A 118 0.23 30.12 2.69
N GLY A 119 -1.05 30.45 2.83
CA GLY A 119 -1.92 29.85 3.84
C GLY A 119 -2.34 28.42 3.49
N PRO A 120 -2.76 27.59 4.49
CA PRO A 120 -3.21 26.23 4.25
C PRO A 120 -4.30 26.09 3.17
N ASP A 121 -5.28 26.99 3.16
CA ASP A 121 -6.39 26.94 2.19
C ASP A 121 -5.93 27.21 0.76
N GLU A 122 -4.96 28.10 0.58
CA GLU A 122 -4.38 28.36 -0.73
C GLU A 122 -3.51 27.19 -1.19
N ALA A 123 -2.69 26.64 -0.30
CA ALA A 123 -1.95 25.41 -0.58
C ALA A 123 -2.88 24.24 -0.95
N ARG A 124 -4.06 24.14 -0.31
CA ARG A 124 -5.07 23.13 -0.64
C ARG A 124 -5.58 23.27 -2.07
N ARG A 125 -5.88 24.50 -2.50
CA ARG A 125 -6.34 24.78 -3.87
C ARG A 125 -5.27 24.40 -4.88
N ILE A 126 -4.03 24.83 -4.66
CA ILE A 126 -2.87 24.48 -5.50
C ILE A 126 -2.72 22.96 -5.60
N ALA A 127 -2.75 22.26 -4.46
CA ALA A 127 -2.63 20.81 -4.39
C ALA A 127 -3.78 20.10 -5.14
N SER A 128 -5.01 20.57 -4.97
CA SER A 128 -6.21 20.00 -5.62
C SER A 128 -6.20 20.22 -7.14
N ASP A 129 -5.78 21.41 -7.59
CA ASP A 129 -5.62 21.73 -9.02
C ASP A 129 -4.48 20.91 -9.65
N TYR A 130 -3.41 20.69 -8.91
CA TYR A 130 -2.30 19.83 -9.35
C TYR A 130 -2.73 18.36 -9.45
N ALA A 131 -3.38 17.82 -8.42
CA ALA A 131 -3.95 16.47 -8.40
C ALA A 131 -4.92 16.24 -9.55
N SER A 132 -5.83 17.19 -9.80
CA SER A 132 -6.84 17.13 -10.87
C SER A 132 -6.23 17.07 -12.28
N ARG A 133 -5.05 17.69 -12.48
CA ARG A 133 -4.34 17.66 -13.76
C ARG A 133 -3.64 16.33 -14.01
N LEU A 134 -3.03 15.76 -12.97
CA LEU A 134 -2.20 14.55 -13.10
C LEU A 134 -2.97 13.24 -12.91
N CYS A 135 -4.06 13.26 -12.17
CA CYS A 135 -4.86 12.10 -11.85
C CYS A 135 -6.30 12.36 -12.32
N PRO A 136 -6.67 11.93 -13.55
CA PRO A 136 -8.02 12.16 -14.08
C PRO A 136 -9.13 11.60 -13.18
N SER A 137 -8.89 10.48 -12.51
CA SER A 137 -9.82 9.87 -11.54
C SER A 137 -10.02 10.73 -10.29
N PHE A 138 -9.12 11.68 -9.99
CA PHE A 138 -9.32 12.66 -8.93
C PHE A 138 -10.49 13.61 -9.19
N ARG A 139 -10.78 13.92 -10.47
CA ARG A 139 -11.85 14.84 -10.85
C ARG A 139 -13.24 14.20 -10.83
N THR A 140 -13.30 12.89 -11.05
CA THR A 140 -14.55 12.18 -11.31
C THR A 140 -14.87 11.11 -10.26
N GLY A 141 -13.87 10.70 -9.48
CA GLY A 141 -14.03 9.69 -8.43
C GLY A 141 -14.42 10.31 -7.10
N ASP A 142 -14.78 9.42 -6.17
CA ASP A 142 -15.00 9.77 -4.78
C ASP A 142 -13.68 9.70 -4.01
N TRP A 143 -13.36 10.79 -3.30
CA TRP A 143 -12.10 10.93 -2.56
C TRP A 143 -12.38 11.41 -1.14
N GLU A 144 -11.82 10.71 -0.17
CA GLU A 144 -11.88 11.06 1.24
C GLU A 144 -10.59 11.82 1.62
N PRO A 145 -10.66 13.05 2.13
CA PRO A 145 -9.46 13.74 2.58
C PRO A 145 -8.84 13.03 3.79
N ALA A 146 -7.53 12.78 3.74
CA ALA A 146 -6.81 12.20 4.86
C ALA A 146 -6.92 13.09 6.11
N LEU A 147 -6.97 12.47 7.30
CA LEU A 147 -7.03 13.16 8.60
C LEU A 147 -8.13 14.23 8.68
N GLY A 148 -9.27 14.00 8.02
CA GLY A 148 -10.40 14.93 8.05
C GLY A 148 -10.14 16.25 7.30
N GLY A 149 -9.17 16.29 6.39
CA GLY A 149 -8.84 17.48 5.60
C GLY A 149 -7.92 18.47 6.31
N THR A 150 -7.12 18.00 7.27
CA THR A 150 -6.04 18.79 7.86
C THR A 150 -4.73 18.46 7.12
N PRO A 151 -4.00 19.45 6.60
CA PRO A 151 -2.72 19.18 5.94
C PRO A 151 -1.66 18.78 6.95
N LEU A 152 -0.71 17.93 6.51
CA LEU A 152 0.51 17.74 7.27
C LEU A 152 1.45 18.88 6.96
N ARG A 153 1.73 19.72 7.95
CA ARG A 153 2.78 20.73 7.79
C ARG A 153 4.14 20.04 7.91
N ARG A 154 4.99 20.22 6.90
CA ARG A 154 6.38 19.78 6.84
C ARG A 154 7.31 20.96 7.05
N SER A 155 8.62 20.70 7.14
CA SER A 155 9.66 21.73 7.31
C SER A 155 9.60 22.85 6.27
N ASP A 156 9.14 22.52 5.07
CA ASP A 156 9.22 23.36 3.88
C ASP A 156 7.88 23.46 3.12
N GLY A 157 6.79 22.87 3.64
CA GLY A 157 5.52 22.87 2.92
C GLY A 157 4.32 22.32 3.67
N TYR A 158 3.19 22.26 2.97
CA TYR A 158 1.97 21.56 3.37
C TYR A 158 1.78 20.33 2.47
N GLN A 159 1.63 19.16 3.09
CA GLN A 159 1.18 17.96 2.41
C GLN A 159 -0.34 17.83 2.52
N TRP A 160 -1.00 17.74 1.37
CA TRP A 160 -2.40 17.40 1.26
C TRP A 160 -2.54 16.00 0.71
N ALA A 161 -3.40 15.20 1.33
CA ALA A 161 -3.58 13.80 0.98
C ALA A 161 -5.07 13.41 0.90
N TRP A 162 -5.38 12.50 -0.01
CA TRP A 162 -6.73 11.99 -0.25
C TRP A 162 -6.69 10.50 -0.56
N TYR A 163 -7.58 9.74 0.08
CA TYR A 163 -7.77 8.34 -0.25
C TYR A 163 -8.87 8.17 -1.30
N PRO A 164 -8.68 7.30 -2.31
CA PRO A 164 -9.78 6.94 -3.19
C PRO A 164 -10.80 6.12 -2.38
N VAL A 165 -12.08 6.43 -2.54
CA VAL A 165 -13.17 5.60 -2.02
C VAL A 165 -13.36 4.44 -2.99
N VAL A 166 -13.04 3.22 -2.55
CA VAL A 166 -13.10 2.02 -3.40
C VAL A 166 -14.45 1.31 -3.33
N ASP A 167 -15.23 1.58 -2.28
CA ASP A 167 -16.61 1.11 -2.13
C ASP A 167 -17.42 2.14 -1.33
N THR A 168 -18.36 2.80 -2.00
CA THR A 168 -19.21 3.84 -1.42
C THR A 168 -20.26 3.30 -0.45
N VAL A 169 -20.59 2.01 -0.51
CA VAL A 169 -21.57 1.39 0.37
C VAL A 169 -20.96 1.13 1.74
N SER A 170 -19.75 0.56 1.77
CA SER A 170 -19.02 0.31 3.02
C SER A 170 -18.21 1.52 3.49
N GLY A 171 -17.92 2.47 2.60
CA GLY A 171 -16.97 3.56 2.84
C GLY A 171 -15.52 3.09 2.87
N ALA A 172 -15.21 1.95 2.25
CA ALA A 172 -13.84 1.44 2.20
C ALA A 172 -12.95 2.34 1.35
N LEU A 173 -11.77 2.66 1.88
CA LEU A 173 -10.76 3.49 1.24
C LEU A 173 -9.64 2.63 0.63
N GLY A 174 -8.93 3.17 -0.35
CA GLY A 174 -7.78 2.52 -0.96
C GLY A 174 -6.52 2.45 -0.05
N PRO A 175 -5.53 1.64 -0.46
CA PRO A 175 -4.30 1.38 0.30
C PRO A 175 -3.35 2.56 0.33
N ASN A 176 -3.37 3.40 -0.70
CA ASN A 176 -2.57 4.60 -0.75
C ASN A 176 -3.44 5.81 -0.99
N ASP A 177 -3.01 6.90 -0.36
CA ASP A 177 -3.42 8.23 -0.69
C ASP A 177 -2.76 8.73 -1.98
N LEU A 178 -3.48 9.59 -2.68
CA LEU A 178 -2.89 10.61 -3.52
C LEU A 178 -2.37 11.69 -2.57
N ALA A 179 -1.10 12.07 -2.68
CA ALA A 179 -0.55 13.17 -1.87
C ALA A 179 0.16 14.21 -2.73
N VAL A 180 0.07 15.47 -2.31
CA VAL A 180 0.74 16.61 -2.95
C VAL A 180 1.38 17.48 -1.88
N ASP A 181 2.67 17.75 -2.04
CA ASP A 181 3.42 18.66 -1.17
C ASP A 181 3.53 20.03 -1.84
N VAL A 182 3.15 21.09 -1.13
CA VAL A 182 3.19 22.48 -1.60
C VAL A 182 4.10 23.31 -0.70
N ASP A 183 5.09 23.98 -1.28
CA ASP A 183 5.97 24.90 -0.58
C ASP A 183 5.15 26.07 0.01
N PHE A 184 5.24 26.29 1.32
CA PHE A 184 4.44 27.33 1.98
C PHE A 184 4.98 28.75 1.78
N ARG A 185 6.18 28.92 1.22
CA ARG A 185 6.84 30.21 0.93
C ARG A 185 6.61 30.62 -0.52
N THR A 186 6.66 29.68 -1.45
CA THR A 186 6.54 29.96 -2.89
C THR A 186 5.18 29.57 -3.47
N GLY A 187 4.45 28.64 -2.85
CA GLY A 187 3.25 28.05 -3.41
C GLY A 187 3.53 27.03 -4.52
N GLU A 188 4.79 26.68 -4.76
CA GLU A 188 5.15 25.68 -5.75
C GLU A 188 4.85 24.27 -5.25
N VAL A 189 4.48 23.36 -6.15
CA VAL A 189 4.40 21.94 -5.82
C VAL A 189 5.81 21.37 -5.80
N ILE A 190 6.13 20.64 -4.74
CA ILE A 190 7.48 20.12 -4.47
C ILE A 190 7.50 18.62 -4.22
N GLY A 191 6.32 18.01 -4.20
CA GLY A 191 6.16 16.57 -4.03
C GLY A 191 4.81 16.11 -4.53
N PHE A 192 4.79 14.87 -5.00
CA PHE A 192 3.62 14.20 -5.53
C PHE A 192 3.72 12.70 -5.27
N LEU A 193 2.62 12.11 -4.83
CA LEU A 193 2.42 10.66 -4.72
C LEU A 193 1.13 10.29 -5.45
N CYS A 194 1.27 9.39 -6.42
CA CYS A 194 0.16 8.83 -7.15
C CYS A 194 -0.52 7.73 -6.31
N PRO A 195 -1.85 7.67 -6.29
CA PRO A 195 -2.59 6.61 -5.63
C PRO A 195 -2.40 5.27 -6.36
N TYR A 196 -2.64 4.17 -5.65
CA TYR A 196 -2.72 2.86 -6.28
C TYR A 196 -4.01 2.73 -7.09
N GLU A 197 -3.88 2.30 -8.35
CA GLU A 197 -5.01 2.14 -9.30
C GLU A 197 -5.18 0.69 -9.78
N GLY A 198 -4.52 -0.27 -9.15
CA GLY A 198 -4.66 -1.68 -9.52
C GLY A 198 -5.98 -2.29 -9.03
N PRO A 199 -6.29 -3.54 -9.45
CA PRO A 199 -7.54 -4.17 -9.11
C PRO A 199 -7.64 -4.47 -7.60
N TRP A 200 -8.83 -4.26 -7.05
CA TRP A 200 -9.20 -4.67 -5.69
C TRP A 200 -9.61 -6.13 -5.72
N LEU A 201 -8.85 -6.99 -5.04
CA LEU A 201 -9.05 -8.45 -5.11
C LEU A 201 -9.74 -9.02 -3.86
N ILE A 202 -10.09 -8.17 -2.91
CA ILE A 202 -10.72 -8.55 -1.65
C ILE A 202 -12.14 -8.02 -1.53
N PRO A 203 -13.00 -8.65 -0.72
CA PRO A 203 -14.27 -8.05 -0.32
C PRO A 203 -14.04 -6.73 0.41
N THR A 204 -14.84 -5.72 0.09
CA THR A 204 -14.80 -4.38 0.72
C THR A 204 -15.85 -4.20 1.80
N GLN A 205 -16.80 -5.13 1.93
CA GLN A 205 -17.77 -5.10 3.01
C GLN A 205 -17.18 -5.74 4.28
N PRO A 206 -17.12 -5.02 5.41
CA PRO A 206 -16.59 -5.56 6.65
C PRO A 206 -17.62 -6.49 7.32
N SER A 207 -17.16 -7.58 7.95
CA SER A 207 -18.05 -8.41 8.77
C SER A 207 -18.33 -7.76 10.13
N ILE A 208 -17.46 -6.84 10.56
CA ILE A 208 -17.62 -6.07 11.80
C ILE A 208 -17.88 -4.61 11.46
N GLY A 209 -19.05 -4.13 11.85
CA GLY A 209 -19.44 -2.73 11.65
C GLY A 209 -18.66 -1.76 12.53
N ARG A 210 -18.62 -0.49 12.09
CA ARG A 210 -17.86 0.61 12.73
C ARG A 210 -18.13 0.75 14.24
N ALA A 211 -19.39 0.66 14.67
CA ALA A 211 -19.77 0.80 16.07
C ALA A 211 -19.20 -0.32 16.96
N GLN A 212 -19.26 -1.56 16.47
CA GLN A 212 -18.67 -2.72 17.15
C GLN A 212 -17.14 -2.62 17.16
N MET A 213 -16.54 -2.20 16.03
CA MET A 213 -15.09 -2.02 15.97
C MET A 213 -14.61 -0.96 16.96
N LEU A 214 -15.29 0.19 17.06
CA LEU A 214 -14.94 1.23 18.03
C LEU A 214 -15.02 0.71 19.48
N ALA A 215 -16.01 -0.13 19.79
CA ALA A 215 -16.11 -0.78 21.10
C ALA A 215 -14.94 -1.74 21.37
N ASN A 216 -14.51 -2.51 20.36
CA ASN A 216 -13.34 -3.38 20.44
C ASN A 216 -12.06 -2.56 20.63
N ALA A 217 -11.85 -1.54 19.80
CA ALA A 217 -10.64 -0.73 19.76
C ALA A 217 -10.37 0.01 21.08
N ARG A 218 -11.40 0.45 21.81
CA ARG A 218 -11.25 1.06 23.14
C ARG A 218 -10.49 0.18 24.14
N ARG A 219 -10.58 -1.15 24.01
CA ARG A 219 -9.86 -2.10 24.88
C ARG A 219 -8.36 -2.14 24.58
N PHE A 220 -7.98 -1.82 23.34
CA PHE A 220 -6.61 -1.84 22.85
C PHE A 220 -6.02 -0.43 22.63
N ALA A 221 -6.74 0.62 23.03
CA ALA A 221 -6.28 1.99 22.94
C ALA A 221 -4.94 2.15 23.69
N LEU A 222 -3.93 2.63 22.97
CA LEU A 222 -2.57 2.78 23.49
C LEU A 222 -2.49 3.94 24.50
N LEU A 223 -3.37 4.93 24.39
CA LEU A 223 -3.53 5.98 25.39
C LEU A 223 -4.84 5.78 26.14
N ASP A 224 -4.96 6.39 27.32
CA ASP A 224 -6.21 6.39 28.08
C ASP A 224 -7.36 6.96 27.22
N PRO A 225 -8.36 6.15 26.84
CA PRO A 225 -9.43 6.57 25.94
C PRO A 225 -10.38 7.60 26.55
N LEU A 226 -10.37 7.82 27.87
CA LEU A 226 -11.15 8.88 28.52
C LEU A 226 -10.48 10.25 28.34
N ARG A 227 -9.15 10.28 28.32
CA ARG A 227 -8.37 11.52 28.12
C ARG A 227 -8.09 11.80 26.65
N TYR A 228 -7.87 10.75 25.86
CA TYR A 228 -7.54 10.81 24.45
C TYR A 228 -8.48 9.86 23.69
N PRO A 229 -9.67 10.30 23.27
CA PRO A 229 -10.61 9.41 22.61
C PRO A 229 -10.06 8.92 21.26
N ILE A 230 -10.49 7.73 20.84
CA ILE A 230 -10.35 7.31 19.43
C ILE A 230 -11.21 8.25 18.61
N ASN A 231 -10.57 9.13 17.85
CA ASN A 231 -11.18 10.23 17.11
C ASN A 231 -11.02 10.09 15.59
N HIS A 232 -10.29 9.06 15.14
CA HIS A 232 -10.21 8.68 13.73
C HIS A 232 -10.47 7.18 13.59
N VAL A 233 -11.46 6.83 12.78
CA VAL A 233 -11.83 5.44 12.49
C VAL A 233 -12.14 5.32 11.01
N SER A 234 -11.28 4.64 10.26
CA SER A 234 -11.41 4.45 8.81
C SER A 234 -11.38 2.96 8.45
N LEU A 235 -12.15 2.60 7.42
CA LEU A 235 -12.10 1.28 6.79
C LEU A 235 -11.21 1.37 5.57
N ARG A 236 -10.18 0.55 5.48
CA ARG A 236 -9.18 0.66 4.42
C ARG A 236 -8.83 -0.71 3.86
N VAL A 237 -8.61 -0.77 2.56
CA VAL A 237 -7.82 -1.84 1.96
C VAL A 237 -6.37 -1.54 2.33
N GLN A 238 -5.76 -2.32 3.20
CA GLN A 238 -4.32 -2.31 3.41
C GLN A 238 -3.65 -3.25 2.42
N MET A 239 -2.43 -2.90 2.01
CA MET A 239 -1.57 -3.81 1.26
C MET A 239 -0.21 -3.97 1.94
N ASP A 240 0.34 -5.18 1.91
CA ASP A 240 1.71 -5.43 2.38
C ASP A 240 2.76 -5.20 1.28
N ASP A 241 4.03 -5.33 1.64
CA ASP A 241 5.19 -5.17 0.75
C ASP A 241 5.26 -6.24 -0.36
N TYR A 242 4.35 -7.21 -0.37
CA TYR A 242 4.25 -8.24 -1.39
C TYR A 242 2.97 -8.11 -2.23
N GLY A 243 2.17 -7.06 -2.01
CA GLY A 243 0.93 -6.83 -2.75
C GLY A 243 -0.29 -7.56 -2.19
N SER A 244 -0.18 -8.24 -1.04
CA SER A 244 -1.32 -8.90 -0.40
C SER A 244 -2.27 -7.85 0.15
N GLN A 245 -3.52 -7.89 -0.30
CA GLN A 245 -4.55 -6.95 0.15
C GLN A 245 -5.32 -7.52 1.35
N ARG A 246 -5.68 -6.67 2.31
CA ARG A 246 -6.55 -7.00 3.44
C ARG A 246 -7.47 -5.82 3.77
N LEU A 247 -8.72 -6.11 4.13
CA LEU A 247 -9.63 -5.09 4.62
C LEU A 247 -9.39 -4.89 6.13
N VAL A 248 -9.10 -3.66 6.54
CA VAL A 248 -8.74 -3.34 7.92
C VAL A 248 -9.50 -2.12 8.44
N TRP A 249 -9.71 -2.09 9.75
CA TRP A 249 -10.10 -0.89 10.46
C TRP A 249 -8.88 -0.23 11.09
N GLU A 250 -8.59 1.02 10.72
CA GLU A 250 -7.62 1.84 11.44
C GLU A 250 -8.35 2.64 12.52
N CYS A 251 -8.02 2.41 13.79
CA CYS A 251 -8.63 3.10 14.93
C CYS A 251 -7.56 3.91 15.66
N LEU A 252 -7.56 5.23 15.45
CA LEU A 252 -6.49 6.12 15.89
C LEU A 252 -6.98 7.18 16.90
N GLN A 253 -6.06 7.52 17.80
CA GLN A 253 -6.05 8.62 18.74
C GLN A 253 -5.07 9.67 18.18
N VAL A 254 -5.57 10.54 17.30
CA VAL A 254 -4.81 11.63 16.69
C VAL A 254 -4.78 12.79 17.68
N LEU A 255 -3.62 13.10 18.22
CA LEU A 255 -3.46 14.10 19.29
C LEU A 255 -3.13 15.47 18.74
N ASP A 256 -2.24 15.51 17.75
CA ASP A 256 -1.74 16.73 17.14
C ASP A 256 -1.24 16.43 15.73
N VAL A 257 -1.32 17.44 14.87
CA VAL A 257 -0.74 17.44 13.53
C VAL A 257 0.24 18.60 13.50
N ASN A 258 1.51 18.32 13.84
CA ASN A 258 2.51 19.35 14.09
C ASN A 258 3.63 19.34 13.04
N VAL A 259 4.17 20.53 12.78
CA VAL A 259 5.26 20.86 11.84
C VAL A 259 6.56 20.11 12.12
N GLU A 260 6.92 19.97 13.39
CA GLU A 260 8.25 19.48 13.79
C GLU A 260 8.25 17.97 14.08
N THR A 261 7.10 17.44 14.55
CA THR A 261 6.99 16.04 15.00
C THR A 261 6.11 15.18 14.09
N GLY A 262 5.54 15.76 13.03
CA GLY A 262 4.57 15.09 12.16
C GLY A 262 3.22 14.84 12.84
N VAL A 263 2.50 13.82 12.37
CA VAL A 263 1.24 13.38 12.99
C VAL A 263 1.55 12.64 14.28
N LEU A 264 1.17 13.23 15.40
CA LEU A 264 1.24 12.56 16.69
C LEU A 264 -0.02 11.72 16.88
N MET A 265 0.05 10.46 16.43
CA MET A 265 -1.05 9.51 16.53
C MET A 265 -0.63 8.21 17.19
N TYR A 266 -1.60 7.62 17.88
CA TYR A 266 -1.49 6.30 18.48
C TYR A 266 -2.72 5.51 18.09
N GLY A 267 -2.60 4.22 17.83
CA GLY A 267 -3.76 3.45 17.43
C GLY A 267 -3.47 1.98 17.28
N VAL A 268 -4.47 1.25 16.85
CA VAL A 268 -4.35 -0.17 16.51
C VAL A 268 -5.12 -0.41 15.23
N VAL A 269 -4.53 -1.23 14.36
CA VAL A 269 -5.17 -1.71 13.14
C VAL A 269 -5.81 -3.06 13.42
N PHE A 270 -7.04 -3.26 12.95
CA PHE A 270 -7.82 -4.47 13.16
C PHE A 270 -8.21 -5.10 11.84
N ASP A 271 -8.27 -6.42 11.78
CA ASP A 271 -8.90 -7.12 10.67
C ASP A 271 -10.40 -6.78 10.61
N ALA A 272 -10.91 -6.40 9.44
CA ALA A 272 -12.29 -5.95 9.30
C ALA A 272 -13.34 -7.08 9.33
N HIS A 273 -12.89 -8.33 9.19
CA HIS A 273 -13.76 -9.50 9.22
C HIS A 273 -13.73 -10.21 10.58
N THR A 274 -12.55 -10.34 11.20
CA THR A 274 -12.40 -11.05 12.49
C THR A 274 -12.44 -10.10 13.69
N GLY A 275 -12.06 -8.83 13.51
CA GLY A 275 -11.93 -7.84 14.58
C GLY A 275 -10.74 -8.07 15.49
N GLU A 276 -9.84 -8.95 15.08
CA GLU A 276 -8.58 -9.18 15.78
C GLU A 276 -7.63 -7.99 15.54
N PRO A 277 -6.94 -7.51 16.59
CA PRO A 277 -5.93 -6.48 16.43
C PRO A 277 -4.70 -7.08 15.74
N LEU A 278 -4.22 -6.41 14.71
CA LEU A 278 -3.09 -6.84 13.89
C LEU A 278 -1.77 -6.26 14.42
N TYR A 279 -1.70 -4.94 14.52
CA TYR A 279 -0.49 -4.26 14.99
C TYR A 279 -0.82 -2.86 15.53
N PRO A 280 -0.01 -2.34 16.47
CA PRO A 280 -0.15 -0.98 16.96
C PRO A 280 0.45 0.02 15.96
N ILE A 281 -0.13 1.21 15.93
CA ILE A 281 0.46 2.41 15.32
C ILE A 281 0.94 3.30 16.47
N ALA A 282 2.22 3.63 16.46
CA ALA A 282 2.80 4.57 17.41
C ALA A 282 3.88 5.42 16.70
N PRO A 283 4.18 6.63 17.21
CA PRO A 283 5.20 7.48 16.62
C PRO A 283 6.57 6.78 16.63
N ILE A 284 7.26 6.79 15.50
CA ILE A 284 8.62 6.27 15.36
C ILE A 284 9.56 7.13 16.24
N GLY A 285 10.36 6.49 17.10
CA GLY A 285 11.32 7.18 17.98
C GLY A 285 10.90 7.34 19.45
N GLY A 286 9.77 6.75 19.86
CA GLY A 286 9.27 6.84 21.23
C GLY A 286 8.39 8.07 21.40
N GLY A 287 7.08 7.86 21.39
CA GLY A 287 6.12 8.96 21.41
C GLY A 287 6.20 9.81 22.69
N LYS A 288 5.77 11.07 22.58
CA LYS A 288 5.77 12.09 23.65
C LYS A 288 5.00 11.64 24.91
N TYR A 289 4.06 10.72 24.76
CA TYR A 289 3.23 10.20 25.83
C TYR A 289 3.53 8.72 26.13
N PRO A 290 3.52 8.32 27.42
CA PRO A 290 3.71 6.93 27.80
C PRO A 290 2.55 6.09 27.28
N ALA A 291 2.83 5.22 26.31
CA ALA A 291 1.87 4.27 25.80
C ALA A 291 1.59 3.17 26.84
N ARG A 292 0.32 2.81 26.99
CA ARG A 292 -0.10 1.63 27.76
C ARG A 292 0.47 0.39 27.07
N SER A 293 1.01 -0.54 27.86
CA SER A 293 1.36 -1.86 27.35
C SER A 293 0.06 -2.62 27.08
N VAL A 294 -0.25 -2.81 25.80
CA VAL A 294 -1.39 -3.60 25.36
C VAL A 294 -0.84 -4.93 24.86
N ARG A 295 -1.26 -6.03 25.50
CA ARG A 295 -0.96 -7.37 24.98
C ARG A 295 -1.94 -7.66 23.85
N LEU A 296 -1.44 -7.65 22.63
CA LEU A 296 -2.18 -8.21 21.51
C LEU A 296 -2.34 -9.72 21.75
N PRO A 297 -3.49 -10.33 21.38
CA PRO A 297 -3.63 -11.77 21.41
C PRO A 297 -2.45 -12.39 20.65
N ARG A 298 -1.82 -13.43 21.20
CA ARG A 298 -0.71 -14.15 20.54
C ARG A 298 -1.09 -14.71 19.16
N HIS A 299 -2.39 -14.73 18.85
CA HIS A 299 -2.98 -15.16 17.60
C HIS A 299 -3.14 -14.05 16.54
N ALA A 300 -2.70 -12.81 16.80
CA ALA A 300 -2.58 -11.76 15.77
C ALA A 300 -1.62 -12.14 14.60
N SER A 301 -0.90 -13.25 14.80
CA SER A 301 -0.36 -14.14 13.78
C SER A 301 -1.03 -15.51 13.97
N VAL A 302 -1.52 -16.16 12.91
CA VAL A 302 -1.94 -17.57 13.00
C VAL A 302 -0.71 -18.39 13.43
N MET A 303 -0.68 -18.74 14.70
CA MET A 303 0.31 -19.60 15.33
C MET A 303 -0.16 -21.04 15.11
N LEU A 304 0.37 -21.71 14.08
CA LEU A 304 0.22 -23.15 13.94
C LEU A 304 1.33 -23.80 14.80
N GLU A 305 0.98 -24.39 15.93
CA GLU A 305 1.94 -25.23 16.67
C GLU A 305 2.15 -26.55 15.90
N PRO A 306 3.41 -26.95 15.69
CA PRO A 306 3.93 -28.03 16.52
C PRO A 306 5.42 -27.87 16.91
N GLY A 307 5.74 -28.24 18.15
CA GLY A 307 7.07 -28.75 18.51
C GLY A 307 8.22 -27.75 18.72
N ARG A 308 8.35 -27.29 19.96
CA ARG A 308 9.58 -26.85 20.68
C ARG A 308 10.59 -25.85 20.08
N ARG A 309 10.42 -25.30 18.87
CA ARG A 309 11.19 -24.11 18.44
C ARG A 309 10.30 -23.18 17.63
N ALA A 310 10.12 -21.97 18.15
CA ALA A 310 9.34 -20.92 17.49
C ALA A 310 10.06 -20.45 16.23
N LEU A 311 9.41 -20.60 15.08
CA LEU A 311 9.74 -19.85 13.86
C LEU A 311 8.56 -18.91 13.60
N SER A 312 8.81 -17.60 13.67
CA SER A 312 7.89 -16.57 13.24
C SER A 312 7.96 -16.46 11.72
N THR A 313 7.07 -17.09 10.98
CA THR A 313 6.99 -16.90 9.52
C THR A 313 5.72 -16.15 9.17
N GLN A 314 5.89 -15.00 8.52
CA GLN A 314 4.83 -14.32 7.77
C GLN A 314 4.24 -15.30 6.73
N LEU A 315 2.94 -15.16 6.45
CA LEU A 315 2.30 -15.82 5.31
C LEU A 315 2.97 -15.27 4.04
N CYS A 316 3.97 -15.99 3.51
CA CYS A 316 4.63 -15.61 2.28
C CYS A 316 3.76 -16.01 1.09
N PRO A 317 3.41 -15.08 0.18
CA PRO A 317 2.52 -15.35 -0.95
C PRO A 317 3.01 -16.51 -1.84
N PRO A 318 2.11 -17.11 -2.64
CA PRO A 318 2.51 -18.07 -3.66
C PRO A 318 3.58 -17.46 -4.57
N VAL A 319 4.69 -18.17 -4.78
CA VAL A 319 5.78 -17.76 -5.66
C VAL A 319 5.61 -18.47 -6.99
N LEU A 320 5.41 -17.73 -8.07
CA LEU A 320 5.40 -18.35 -9.40
C LEU A 320 6.85 -18.48 -9.91
N GLY A 321 7.36 -19.71 -9.97
CA GLY A 321 8.70 -20.03 -10.44
C GLY A 321 8.70 -20.50 -11.90
N ARG A 322 9.89 -20.70 -12.49
CA ARG A 322 10.04 -21.12 -13.91
C ARG A 322 9.35 -22.46 -14.24
N GLU A 323 9.15 -23.32 -13.25
CA GLU A 323 8.57 -24.66 -13.43
C GLU A 323 7.11 -24.77 -12.96
N GLY A 324 6.52 -23.70 -12.40
CA GLY A 324 5.13 -23.73 -11.93
C GLY A 324 4.85 -22.78 -10.76
N LEU A 325 3.62 -22.86 -10.24
CA LEU A 325 3.16 -22.10 -9.08
C LEU A 325 3.60 -22.79 -7.79
N TRP A 326 4.43 -22.11 -7.00
CA TRP A 326 4.91 -22.57 -5.71
C TRP A 326 4.02 -21.99 -4.62
N LEU A 327 3.25 -22.84 -3.98
CA LEU A 327 2.42 -22.49 -2.84
C LEU A 327 3.13 -22.95 -1.57
N ARG A 328 3.21 -22.09 -0.56
CA ARG A 328 3.56 -22.54 0.78
C ARG A 328 2.50 -23.53 1.27
N ALA A 329 2.96 -24.64 1.86
CA ALA A 329 2.09 -25.70 2.40
C ALA A 329 1.02 -25.15 3.37
N GLU A 330 1.38 -24.08 4.08
CA GLU A 330 0.55 -23.36 5.03
C GLU A 330 -0.67 -22.69 4.36
N HIS A 331 -0.58 -22.27 3.09
CA HIS A 331 -1.72 -21.72 2.35
C HIS A 331 -2.73 -22.79 1.95
N LEU A 332 -2.26 -24.01 1.68
CA LEU A 332 -3.12 -25.12 1.31
C LEU A 332 -3.91 -25.65 2.51
N ARG A 333 -3.38 -25.49 3.73
CA ARG A 333 -4.11 -25.82 4.98
C ARG A 333 -5.32 -24.93 5.27
N ALA A 334 -5.40 -23.77 4.62
CA ALA A 334 -6.57 -22.88 4.73
C ALA A 334 -7.71 -23.26 3.77
N VAL A 335 -7.49 -24.24 2.88
CA VAL A 335 -8.49 -24.72 1.93
C VAL A 335 -9.29 -25.86 2.57
N ASP A 336 -10.62 -25.72 2.59
CA ASP A 336 -11.50 -26.69 3.25
C ASP A 336 -11.38 -28.10 2.62
N GLY A 337 -11.22 -29.12 3.46
CA GLY A 337 -11.03 -30.51 3.04
C GLY A 337 -9.62 -30.86 2.51
N VAL A 338 -8.63 -29.96 2.63
CA VAL A 338 -7.23 -30.21 2.27
C VAL A 338 -6.39 -30.50 3.53
N GLU A 339 -5.70 -31.64 3.56
CA GLU A 339 -4.72 -31.97 4.60
C GLU A 339 -3.30 -31.89 4.02
N VAL A 340 -2.35 -31.34 4.78
CA VAL A 340 -0.97 -31.13 4.32
C VAL A 340 0.04 -31.58 5.37
N ASP A 341 0.79 -32.62 5.04
CA ASP A 341 1.87 -33.18 5.85
C ASP A 341 3.23 -32.71 5.33
N VAL A 342 4.02 -32.11 6.22
CA VAL A 342 5.36 -31.61 5.91
C VAL A 342 6.37 -32.40 6.73
N THR A 343 7.27 -33.11 6.08
CA THR A 343 8.39 -33.81 6.72
C THR A 343 9.72 -33.20 6.28
N ARG A 344 10.84 -33.64 6.87
CA ARG A 344 12.18 -33.28 6.38
C ARG A 344 12.47 -33.79 4.98
N GLU A 345 11.72 -34.76 4.50
CA GLU A 345 11.95 -35.48 3.25
C GLU A 345 11.02 -35.01 2.12
N GLY A 346 10.04 -34.14 2.42
CA GLY A 346 9.15 -33.56 1.43
C GLY A 346 7.79 -33.13 2.00
N VAL A 347 6.87 -32.76 1.12
CA VAL A 347 5.48 -32.41 1.47
C VAL A 347 4.51 -33.36 0.77
N THR A 348 3.44 -33.71 1.47
CA THR A 348 2.32 -34.49 0.97
C THR A 348 1.02 -33.71 1.18
N VAL A 349 0.20 -33.61 0.14
CA VAL A 349 -1.11 -32.94 0.14
C VAL A 349 -2.20 -33.97 -0.14
N HIS A 350 -3.21 -34.03 0.71
CA HIS A 350 -4.40 -34.87 0.56
C HIS A 350 -5.63 -34.00 0.33
N HIS A 351 -6.42 -34.30 -0.71
CA HIS A 351 -7.71 -33.66 -0.94
C HIS A 351 -8.65 -34.59 -1.72
N SER A 352 -9.87 -34.82 -1.22
CA SER A 352 -10.91 -35.60 -1.91
C SER A 352 -10.42 -36.98 -2.41
N GLY A 353 -9.65 -37.70 -1.59
CA GLY A 353 -9.12 -39.03 -1.91
C GLY A 353 -7.95 -39.05 -2.89
N ARG A 354 -7.37 -37.90 -3.23
CA ARG A 354 -6.14 -37.79 -4.02
C ARG A 354 -4.99 -37.34 -3.14
N THR A 355 -3.81 -37.91 -3.40
CA THR A 355 -2.56 -37.58 -2.70
C THR A 355 -1.53 -37.11 -3.71
N ILE A 356 -0.90 -35.97 -3.45
CA ILE A 356 0.19 -35.40 -4.25
C ILE A 356 1.39 -35.18 -3.33
N GLY A 357 2.58 -35.66 -3.71
CA GLY A 357 3.80 -35.45 -2.93
C GLY A 357 5.03 -35.21 -3.80
N GLY A 358 6.05 -34.55 -3.25
CA GLY A 358 7.29 -34.23 -3.95
C GLY A 358 8.40 -33.65 -3.07
N THR A 359 9.64 -33.77 -3.54
CA THR A 359 10.88 -33.33 -2.87
C THR A 359 11.32 -31.92 -3.27
N ASP A 360 10.85 -31.39 -4.41
CA ASP A 360 11.14 -30.03 -4.88
C ASP A 360 10.21 -29.02 -4.22
N LEU A 361 10.30 -28.93 -2.89
CA LEU A 361 9.62 -27.94 -2.05
C LEU A 361 10.66 -27.39 -1.09
N GLY A 362 11.30 -26.29 -1.51
CA GLY A 362 12.53 -25.78 -0.92
C GLY A 362 12.46 -25.53 0.58
N ALA A 363 13.45 -26.07 1.29
CA ALA A 363 14.00 -25.49 2.50
C ALA A 363 14.78 -24.20 2.19
#